data_AF-A0A7W0A7B8-F1
#
_entry.id   AF-A0A7W0A7B8-F1
#
_cell.length_a   1.000
_cell.length_b   1.000
_cell.length_c   1.000
_cell.angle_alpha   90.00
_cell.angle_beta   90.00
_cell.angle_gamma   90.00
#
_symmetry.space_group_name_H-M   'P 1'
#
loop_
_entity.id
_entity.type
_entity.pdbx_description
1 polymer ?
#
loop_
_entity_poly.entity_id
_entity_poly.type
_entity_poly.pdbx_seq_one_letter_code
_entity_poly.pdbx_strand_id
1 'polypeptide(L)'
;MPAIGESLREARLRHNVDIGEVSAQTKIRGKYLRALENEEFDQLPGPTYVRTFLRTYAEYLGLDGALLVEAYRAEHGAVTEDEPLTPFAPGAAGRRGTRDRGLAGPAPMLSGPLPLVAAAAVAIVAGLLVIGLVSGDDDGDDPTPPPVGAVKTETDTEAKQRAGGRRESKRDRSNGPITLEIAPATPTYTCVDDGAGEVLFEETISEAERFKGKVLRVNLGNGQAKISVNGETVDIEGGPNPIGYRFNAKSEREIPDGERPCQL
;
A
#
# COMPACT_ATOMS: atom_id res chain seq x y z
N MET A 1 16.39 -0.60 -32.74
CA MET A 1 16.12 -1.24 -31.45
C MET A 1 14.79 -0.70 -30.95
N PRO A 2 13.98 -1.51 -30.23
CA PRO A 2 12.84 -0.95 -29.49
C PRO A 2 13.32 0.16 -28.55
N ALA A 3 12.42 1.09 -28.22
CA ALA A 3 12.72 2.17 -27.29
C ALA A 3 13.16 1.60 -25.93
N ILE A 4 14.01 2.32 -25.21
CA ILE A 4 14.54 1.90 -23.90
C ILE A 4 13.38 1.66 -22.93
N GLY A 5 12.46 2.62 -22.86
CA GLY A 5 11.30 2.55 -21.97
C GLY A 5 10.36 1.39 -22.28
N GLU A 6 10.08 1.16 -23.57
CA GLU A 6 9.27 0.02 -24.03
C GLU A 6 9.91 -1.32 -23.65
N SER A 7 11.22 -1.46 -23.85
CA SER A 7 11.98 -2.67 -23.51
C SER A 7 11.89 -3.01 -22.02
N LEU A 8 12.00 -1.99 -21.14
CA LEU A 8 11.86 -2.15 -19.69
C LEU A 8 10.44 -2.56 -19.31
N ARG A 9 9.43 -1.87 -19.85
CA ARG A 9 8.02 -2.17 -19.58
C ARG A 9 7.66 -3.59 -20.01
N GLU A 10 8.04 -4.00 -21.22
CA GLU A 10 7.79 -5.35 -21.71
C GLU A 10 8.47 -6.40 -20.85
N ALA A 11 9.72 -6.18 -20.44
CA ALA A 11 10.42 -7.09 -19.55
C ALA A 11 9.73 -7.18 -18.18
N ARG A 12 9.31 -6.05 -17.58
CA ARG A 12 8.54 -6.06 -16.34
C ARG A 12 7.26 -6.88 -16.45
N LEU A 13 6.50 -6.66 -17.52
CA LEU A 13 5.26 -7.40 -17.76
C LEU A 13 5.51 -8.89 -17.97
N ARG A 14 6.60 -9.28 -18.65
CA ARG A 14 7.01 -10.68 -18.80
C ARG A 14 7.41 -11.32 -17.46
N HIS A 15 8.03 -10.55 -16.57
CA HIS A 15 8.37 -10.99 -15.22
C HIS A 15 7.16 -11.00 -14.27
N ASN A 16 6.00 -10.47 -14.69
CA ASN A 16 4.77 -10.38 -13.89
C ASN A 16 4.99 -9.70 -12.53
N VAL A 17 5.87 -8.69 -12.49
CA VAL A 17 6.18 -7.88 -11.30
C VAL A 17 5.62 -6.47 -11.47
N ASP A 18 5.13 -5.88 -10.39
CA ASP A 18 4.63 -4.50 -10.40
C ASP A 18 5.72 -3.48 -10.05
N ILE A 19 5.45 -2.19 -10.31
CA ILE A 19 6.40 -1.11 -10.03
C ILE A 19 6.70 -1.00 -8.52
N GLY A 20 5.72 -1.28 -7.66
CA GLY A 20 5.89 -1.26 -6.21
C GLY A 20 6.85 -2.34 -5.73
N GLU A 21 6.75 -3.56 -6.27
CA GLU A 21 7.65 -4.66 -5.98
C GLU A 21 9.08 -4.36 -6.46
N VAL A 22 9.23 -3.90 -7.70
CA VAL A 22 10.54 -3.45 -8.23
C VAL A 22 11.09 -2.34 -7.34
N SER A 23 10.26 -1.38 -6.93
CA SER A 23 10.67 -0.26 -6.07
C SER A 23 11.16 -0.76 -4.71
N ALA A 24 10.46 -1.71 -4.11
CA ALA A 24 10.83 -2.31 -2.84
C ALA A 24 12.17 -3.06 -2.91
N GLN A 25 12.43 -3.76 -4.02
CA GLN A 25 13.62 -4.58 -4.22
C GLN A 25 14.84 -3.75 -4.63
N THR A 26 14.68 -2.82 -5.58
CA THR A 26 15.78 -2.00 -6.11
C THR A 26 16.07 -0.76 -5.27
N LYS A 27 15.15 -0.39 -4.37
CA LYS A 27 15.17 0.87 -3.59
C LYS A 27 15.09 2.13 -4.46
N ILE A 28 14.73 1.99 -5.73
CA ILE A 28 14.44 3.11 -6.63
C ILE A 28 12.98 3.48 -6.41
N ARG A 29 12.67 4.76 -6.18
CA ARG A 29 11.29 5.21 -6.02
C ARG A 29 10.47 4.88 -7.27
N GLY A 30 9.25 4.37 -7.09
CA GLY A 30 8.36 3.98 -8.19
C GLY A 30 8.11 5.07 -9.23
N LYS A 31 8.14 6.36 -8.84
CA LYS A 31 8.04 7.47 -9.79
C LYS A 31 9.17 7.51 -10.81
N TYR A 32 10.40 7.18 -10.40
CA TYR A 32 11.54 7.15 -11.31
C TYR A 32 11.52 5.90 -12.20
N LEU A 33 11.00 4.76 -11.69
CA LEU A 33 10.82 3.57 -12.51
C LEU A 33 9.80 3.80 -13.63
N ARG A 34 8.68 4.48 -13.33
CA ARG A 34 7.70 4.91 -14.34
C ARG A 34 8.29 5.89 -15.34
N ALA A 35 9.06 6.88 -14.86
CA ALA A 35 9.75 7.82 -15.74
C ALA A 35 10.72 7.12 -16.69
N LEU A 36 11.44 6.09 -16.23
CA LEU A 36 12.29 5.26 -17.11
C LEU A 36 11.49 4.49 -18.16
N GLU A 37 10.32 3.92 -17.81
CA GLU A 37 9.45 3.23 -18.77
C GLU A 37 8.81 4.16 -19.80
N ASN A 38 8.57 5.42 -19.43
CA ASN A 38 7.99 6.43 -20.30
C ASN A 38 9.05 7.29 -21.01
N GLU A 39 10.35 7.04 -20.78
CA GLU A 39 11.47 7.85 -21.28
C GLU A 39 11.43 9.33 -20.86
N GLU A 40 10.79 9.61 -19.73
CA GLU A 40 10.71 10.93 -19.10
C GLU A 40 11.98 11.19 -18.26
N PHE A 41 13.15 11.19 -18.91
CA PHE A 41 14.45 11.24 -18.23
C PHE A 41 14.69 12.55 -17.46
N ASP A 42 14.01 13.62 -17.83
CA ASP A 42 14.02 14.95 -17.19
C ASP A 42 13.39 14.94 -15.79
N GLN A 43 12.54 13.95 -15.48
CA GLN A 43 11.94 13.77 -14.16
C GLN A 43 12.90 13.14 -13.14
N LEU A 44 14.05 12.64 -13.59
CA LEU A 44 15.06 12.07 -12.70
C LEU A 44 15.98 13.15 -12.14
N PRO A 45 16.59 12.94 -10.94
CA PRO A 45 17.42 13.96 -10.28
C PRO A 45 18.68 14.40 -11.03
N GLY A 46 19.01 13.75 -12.16
CA GLY A 46 20.16 14.07 -12.99
C GLY A 46 20.59 12.90 -13.88
N PRO A 47 21.39 13.15 -14.92
CA PRO A 47 21.77 12.16 -15.93
C PRO A 47 22.59 11.00 -15.37
N THR A 48 23.34 11.21 -14.28
CA THR A 48 24.04 10.13 -13.57
C THR A 48 23.06 9.16 -12.92
N TYR A 49 21.97 9.66 -12.34
CA TYR A 49 20.92 8.83 -11.75
C TYR A 49 20.16 8.04 -12.80
N VAL A 50 19.91 8.64 -13.97
CA VAL A 50 19.29 7.93 -15.10
C VAL A 50 20.09 6.67 -15.43
N ARG A 51 21.41 6.78 -15.62
CA ARG A 51 22.26 5.63 -15.96
C ARG A 51 22.27 4.57 -14.86
N THR A 52 22.39 4.99 -13.60
CA THR A 52 22.41 4.06 -12.47
C THR A 52 21.08 3.33 -12.32
N PHE A 53 19.95 4.06 -12.34
CA PHE A 53 18.63 3.47 -12.20
C PHE A 53 18.26 2.60 -13.39
N LEU A 54 18.61 3.03 -14.61
CA LEU A 54 18.42 2.26 -15.82
C LEU A 54 19.16 0.91 -15.74
N ARG A 55 20.42 0.93 -15.30
CA ARG A 55 21.21 -0.29 -15.10
C ARG A 55 20.60 -1.20 -14.05
N THR A 56 20.33 -0.70 -12.85
CA THR A 56 19.78 -1.49 -11.75
C THR A 56 18.42 -2.08 -12.11
N TYR A 57 17.57 -1.32 -12.80
CA TYR A 57 16.25 -1.80 -13.20
C TYR A 57 16.34 -2.87 -14.29
N ALA A 58 17.19 -2.66 -15.30
CA ALA A 58 17.46 -3.65 -16.34
C ALA A 58 17.99 -4.97 -15.77
N GLU A 59 18.98 -4.89 -14.87
CA GLU A 59 19.56 -6.06 -14.20
C GLU A 59 18.51 -6.82 -13.37
N TYR A 60 17.63 -6.11 -12.66
CA TYR A 60 16.51 -6.71 -11.92
C TYR A 60 15.56 -7.48 -12.86
N LEU A 61 15.31 -6.94 -14.06
CA LEU A 61 14.47 -7.55 -15.09
C LEU A 61 15.20 -8.58 -15.98
N GLY A 62 16.44 -8.95 -15.64
CA GLY A 62 17.24 -9.90 -16.42
C GLY A 62 17.64 -9.41 -17.81
N LEU A 63 17.61 -8.08 -18.04
CA LEU A 63 18.09 -7.44 -19.26
C LEU A 63 19.57 -7.06 -19.13
N ASP A 64 20.21 -6.82 -20.29
CA ASP A 64 21.56 -6.26 -20.31
C ASP A 64 21.52 -4.75 -20.06
N GLY A 65 21.76 -4.36 -18.81
CA GLY A 65 21.80 -2.95 -18.41
C GLY A 65 22.91 -2.14 -19.07
N ALA A 66 24.00 -2.77 -19.52
CA ALA A 66 25.08 -2.06 -20.20
C ALA A 66 24.63 -1.58 -21.59
N LEU A 67 23.93 -2.44 -22.33
CA LEU A 67 23.37 -2.09 -23.65
C LEU A 67 22.35 -0.96 -23.56
N LEU A 68 21.46 -0.98 -22.56
CA LEU A 68 20.47 0.09 -22.38
C LEU A 68 21.11 1.42 -21.98
N VAL A 69 22.14 1.40 -21.13
CA VAL A 69 22.90 2.61 -20.77
C VAL A 69 23.67 3.16 -21.98
N GLU A 70 24.20 2.29 -22.85
CA GLU A 70 24.85 2.70 -24.09
C GLU A 70 23.86 3.35 -25.07
N ALA A 71 22.68 2.75 -25.26
CA ALA A 71 21.60 3.35 -26.04
C ALA A 71 21.21 4.74 -25.51
N TYR A 72 21.03 4.86 -24.19
CA TYR A 72 20.73 6.14 -23.55
C TYR A 72 21.83 7.19 -23.83
N ARG A 73 23.11 6.81 -23.68
CA ARG A 73 24.25 7.69 -23.94
C ARG A 73 24.34 8.14 -25.40
N ALA A 74 24.00 7.27 -26.35
CA ALA A 74 24.02 7.59 -27.77
C ALA A 74 22.98 8.67 -28.11
N GLU A 75 21.82 8.65 -27.46
CA GLU A 75 20.72 9.58 -27.70
C GLU A 75 20.86 10.89 -26.90
N HIS A 76 21.33 10.83 -25.66
CA HIS A 76 21.32 11.96 -24.72
C HIS A 76 22.72 12.58 -24.47
N GLY A 77 23.75 12.04 -25.11
CA GLY A 77 25.12 12.52 -25.03
C GLY A 77 25.86 12.11 -23.75
N ALA A 78 27.20 12.17 -23.81
CA ALA A 78 28.05 11.97 -22.65
C ALA A 78 28.09 13.27 -21.83
N VAL A 79 27.25 13.37 -20.80
CA VAL A 79 27.36 14.45 -19.81
C VAL A 79 28.62 14.20 -18.98
N THR A 80 29.61 15.10 -19.12
CA THR A 80 30.85 15.14 -18.34
C THR A 80 30.53 15.14 -16.84
N GLU A 81 31.32 14.42 -16.06
CA GLU A 81 31.11 14.09 -14.64
C GLU A 81 31.20 15.30 -13.67
N ASP A 82 31.02 16.53 -14.15
CA ASP A 82 31.18 17.79 -13.42
C ASP A 82 29.88 18.35 -12.83
N GLU A 83 28.75 17.64 -12.92
CA GLU A 83 27.52 18.07 -12.24
C GLU A 83 27.62 17.72 -10.75
N PRO A 84 27.62 18.72 -9.83
CA PRO A 84 27.83 18.46 -8.41
C PRO A 84 26.73 17.55 -7.88
N LEU A 85 27.13 16.43 -7.29
CA LEU A 85 26.24 15.51 -6.58
C LEU A 85 25.53 16.27 -5.46
N THR A 86 24.32 16.76 -5.71
CA THR A 86 23.49 17.33 -4.65
C THR A 86 23.01 16.17 -3.78
N PRO A 87 23.40 16.10 -2.49
CA PRO A 87 22.84 15.10 -1.60
C PRO A 87 21.33 15.32 -1.52
N PHE A 88 20.58 14.23 -1.50
CA PHE A 88 19.15 14.24 -1.25
C PHE A 88 18.91 14.69 0.20
N ALA A 89 18.90 16.00 0.45
CA ALA A 89 18.48 16.55 1.72
C ALA A 89 16.94 16.48 1.75
N PRO A 90 16.32 15.83 2.75
CA PRO A 90 14.89 16.02 2.98
C PRO A 90 14.65 17.53 3.24
N GLY A 91 13.64 18.08 2.57
CA GLY A 91 13.47 19.52 2.35
C GLY A 91 13.80 20.43 3.54
N ALA A 92 14.81 21.27 3.37
CA ALA A 92 15.04 22.44 4.20
C ALA A 92 14.76 23.70 3.38
N ALA A 93 13.50 23.89 3.01
CA ALA A 93 13.02 25.19 2.57
C ALA A 93 12.86 26.11 3.80
N GLY A 94 13.83 27.00 3.99
CA GLY A 94 13.60 28.32 4.57
C GLY A 94 13.71 28.46 6.09
N ARG A 95 14.93 28.65 6.60
CA ARG A 95 15.18 29.67 7.63
C ARG A 95 16.51 30.38 7.37
N ARG A 96 16.41 31.60 6.83
CA ARG A 96 17.50 32.57 6.80
C ARG A 96 17.46 33.43 8.06
N GLY A 97 18.63 33.59 8.67
CA GLY A 97 18.95 34.64 9.64
C GLY A 97 18.96 34.14 11.07
N THR A 98 19.95 34.42 11.93
CA THR A 98 21.16 35.25 11.85
C THR A 98 21.95 34.98 13.13
N ARG A 99 23.29 34.87 13.04
CA ARG A 99 24.30 35.14 14.11
C ARG A 99 24.15 34.26 15.37
N ASP A 100 25.15 33.94 16.19
CA ASP A 100 26.52 34.39 16.40
C ASP A 100 27.23 33.25 17.18
N ARG A 101 28.57 33.23 17.08
CA ARG A 101 29.56 32.64 18.00
C ARG A 101 29.17 31.51 18.97
N GLY A 102 29.86 30.38 18.79
CA GLY A 102 30.95 30.02 19.70
C GLY A 102 30.67 29.00 20.80
N LEU A 103 31.76 28.33 21.15
CA LEU A 103 32.04 27.53 22.36
C LEU A 103 31.82 26.02 22.25
N ALA A 104 32.97 25.37 22.06
CA ALA A 104 33.28 24.04 22.51
C ALA A 104 32.80 23.79 23.96
N GLY A 105 32.30 22.58 24.20
CA GLY A 105 32.06 22.00 25.52
C GLY A 105 31.86 20.49 25.38
N PRO A 106 32.45 19.66 26.27
CA PRO A 106 32.45 18.21 26.12
C PRO A 106 31.12 17.58 26.56
N ALA A 107 30.82 16.42 25.99
CA ALA A 107 29.68 15.60 26.32
C ALA A 107 29.74 15.08 27.77
N PRO A 108 28.61 15.02 28.50
CA PRO A 108 28.48 14.17 29.67
C PRO A 108 27.82 12.82 29.29
N MET A 109 28.49 11.75 29.70
CA MET A 109 27.94 10.40 29.85
C MET A 109 26.90 10.39 31.00
N LEU A 110 25.81 9.63 30.84
CA LEU A 110 24.92 9.23 31.95
C LEU A 110 24.22 7.91 31.54
N SER A 111 24.71 6.73 31.92
CA SER A 111 24.39 5.97 33.14
C SER A 111 22.88 5.81 33.45
N GLY A 112 22.34 4.62 33.15
CA GLY A 112 21.03 4.15 33.61
C GLY A 112 20.94 2.61 33.57
N PRO A 113 20.31 1.94 34.56
CA PRO A 113 20.41 0.49 34.74
C PRO A 113 19.35 -0.28 33.92
N LEU A 114 19.76 -0.83 32.77
CA LEU A 114 19.25 -2.12 32.28
C LEU A 114 20.05 -3.18 33.05
N PRO A 115 19.46 -4.04 33.92
CA PRO A 115 18.53 -5.07 33.45
C PRO A 115 17.54 -5.59 34.53
N LEU A 116 16.28 -5.15 34.52
CA LEU A 116 15.21 -5.78 35.33
C LEU A 116 14.01 -6.28 34.51
N VAL A 117 13.99 -6.02 33.20
CA VAL A 117 12.89 -6.45 32.30
C VAL A 117 13.12 -7.86 31.75
N ALA A 118 14.36 -8.37 31.77
CA ALA A 118 14.69 -9.70 31.24
C ALA A 118 14.20 -10.88 32.11
N ALA A 119 14.00 -10.68 33.43
CA ALA A 119 13.58 -11.75 34.33
C ALA A 119 12.06 -12.05 34.25
N ALA A 120 11.23 -11.06 33.92
CA ALA A 120 9.78 -11.23 33.81
C ALA A 120 9.37 -12.02 32.56
N ALA A 121 10.09 -11.86 31.44
CA ALA A 121 9.81 -12.57 30.20
C ALA A 121 10.07 -14.09 30.32
N VAL A 122 11.10 -14.50 31.05
CA VAL A 122 11.44 -15.93 31.25
C VAL A 122 10.40 -16.63 32.13
N ALA A 123 9.85 -15.97 33.14
CA ALA A 123 8.81 -16.53 34.00
C ALA A 123 7.47 -16.75 33.25
N ILE A 124 7.12 -15.86 32.32
CA ILE A 124 5.90 -15.99 31.51
C ILE A 124 6.02 -17.16 30.52
N VAL A 125 7.19 -17.33 29.87
CA VAL A 125 7.44 -18.45 28.96
C VAL A 125 7.45 -19.79 29.71
N ALA A 126 8.04 -19.85 30.91
CA ALA A 126 8.00 -21.05 31.75
C ALA A 126 6.57 -21.40 32.21
N GLY A 127 5.74 -20.40 32.55
CA GLY A 127 4.34 -20.61 32.92
C GLY A 127 3.48 -21.14 31.77
N LEU A 128 3.67 -20.63 30.55
CA LEU A 128 2.94 -21.10 29.37
C LEU A 128 3.32 -22.52 28.95
N LEU A 129 4.57 -22.94 29.20
CA LEU A 129 5.05 -24.30 28.90
C LEU A 129 4.47 -25.36 29.85
N VAL A 130 4.11 -24.98 31.09
CA VAL A 130 3.45 -25.89 32.05
C VAL A 130 1.97 -26.10 31.72
N ILE A 131 1.30 -25.09 31.17
CA ILE A 131 -0.13 -25.18 30.79
C ILE A 131 -0.32 -26.02 29.51
N GLY A 132 0.69 -26.07 28.62
CA GLY A 132 0.63 -26.84 27.38
C GLY A 132 0.84 -28.36 27.50
N LEU A 133 1.20 -28.88 28.69
CA LEU A 133 1.47 -30.32 28.89
C LEU A 133 0.40 -31.05 29.73
N VAL A 134 -0.67 -30.36 30.15
CA VAL A 134 -1.80 -30.97 30.87
C VAL A 134 -3.11 -30.51 30.24
N SER A 135 -3.44 -31.12 29.10
CA SER A 135 -4.82 -31.33 28.64
C SER A 135 -4.77 -32.31 27.47
N GLY A 136 -4.81 -33.60 27.81
CA GLY A 136 -5.02 -34.71 26.88
C GLY A 136 -6.51 -34.99 26.66
N ASP A 137 -6.76 -35.64 25.51
CA ASP A 137 -7.86 -36.48 25.00
C ASP A 137 -9.16 -36.60 25.84
N ASP A 138 -10.36 -36.79 25.29
CA ASP A 138 -10.77 -37.86 24.35
C ASP A 138 -12.27 -37.68 23.98
N ASP A 139 -12.75 -38.62 23.16
CA ASP A 139 -14.13 -39.05 22.89
C ASP A 139 -14.86 -38.41 21.70
N GLY A 140 -14.81 -39.17 20.60
CA GLY A 140 -15.72 -39.06 19.48
C GLY A 140 -17.04 -39.80 19.71
N ASP A 141 -18.04 -39.42 18.93
CA ASP A 141 -19.21 -40.25 18.67
C ASP A 141 -19.81 -39.84 17.32
N ASP A 142 -19.86 -40.80 16.41
CA ASP A 142 -20.61 -40.78 15.17
C ASP A 142 -21.49 -42.04 15.20
N PRO A 143 -22.81 -41.94 14.98
CA PRO A 143 -23.37 -42.89 14.02
C PRO A 143 -24.53 -42.36 13.17
N THR A 144 -24.64 -42.92 11.95
CA THR A 144 -25.76 -42.86 11.00
C THR A 144 -26.06 -44.31 10.54
N PRO A 145 -27.20 -44.70 9.88
CA PRO A 145 -28.66 -44.67 10.17
C PRO A 145 -29.28 -46.12 9.98
N PRO A 146 -30.49 -46.42 9.39
CA PRO A 146 -31.88 -45.87 9.37
C PRO A 146 -32.92 -46.99 9.84
N PRO A 147 -34.28 -47.03 9.58
CA PRO A 147 -34.98 -46.89 8.27
C PRO A 147 -36.31 -46.10 8.21
N VAL A 148 -36.53 -45.55 7.02
CA VAL A 148 -37.75 -45.36 6.20
C VAL A 148 -39.13 -45.72 6.78
N GLY A 149 -40.06 -44.76 6.73
CA GLY A 149 -41.51 -45.01 6.85
C GLY A 149 -42.32 -43.74 6.59
N ALA A 150 -42.82 -43.58 5.37
CA ALA A 150 -43.60 -42.44 4.90
C ALA A 150 -45.01 -42.40 5.52
N VAL A 151 -45.51 -41.21 5.87
CA VAL A 151 -46.91 -40.79 5.62
C VAL A 151 -46.96 -39.27 5.44
N LYS A 152 -47.55 -38.84 4.33
CA LYS A 152 -47.89 -37.45 3.97
C LYS A 152 -49.20 -37.05 4.63
N THR A 153 -49.35 -35.82 5.10
CA THR A 153 -50.65 -35.11 5.03
C THR A 153 -50.42 -33.61 4.99
N GLU A 154 -50.94 -33.00 3.93
CA GLU A 154 -51.00 -31.56 3.67
C GLU A 154 -51.95 -30.88 4.67
N THR A 155 -51.62 -29.66 5.11
CA THR A 155 -52.65 -28.63 5.29
C THR A 155 -52.03 -27.24 5.19
N ASP A 156 -52.46 -26.51 4.17
CA ASP A 156 -52.26 -25.09 3.98
C ASP A 156 -52.61 -24.28 5.24
N THR A 157 -51.71 -23.40 5.66
CA THR A 157 -52.06 -22.14 6.34
C THR A 157 -50.94 -21.12 6.10
N GLU A 158 -51.08 -20.36 5.02
CA GLU A 158 -51.01 -18.90 5.06
C GLU A 158 -49.82 -18.27 5.85
N ALA A 159 -48.60 -18.44 5.34
CA ALA A 159 -47.46 -17.61 5.76
C ALA A 159 -47.50 -16.24 5.07
N LYS A 160 -48.34 -15.37 5.63
CA LYS A 160 -48.39 -13.93 5.40
C LYS A 160 -46.99 -13.33 5.47
N GLN A 161 -46.52 -12.90 4.30
CA GLN A 161 -45.44 -11.95 4.09
C GLN A 161 -45.42 -10.89 5.19
N ARG A 162 -44.43 -10.98 6.08
CA ARG A 162 -43.91 -9.80 6.79
C ARG A 162 -42.66 -9.35 6.07
N ALA A 163 -42.88 -8.74 4.90
CA ALA A 163 -42.04 -7.68 4.39
C ALA A 163 -42.14 -6.49 5.37
N GLY A 164 -41.43 -6.61 6.50
CA GLY A 164 -41.24 -5.56 7.48
C GLY A 164 -40.12 -4.66 7.00
N GLY A 165 -40.50 -3.57 6.34
CA GLY A 165 -39.56 -2.64 5.72
C GLY A 165 -38.52 -2.10 6.69
N ARG A 166 -37.26 -2.41 6.40
CA ARG A 166 -36.15 -1.48 6.68
C ARG A 166 -36.02 -0.53 5.49
N ARG A 167 -37.07 0.27 5.26
CA ARG A 167 -36.92 1.58 4.59
C ARG A 167 -36.28 2.53 5.61
N GLU A 168 -35.04 2.22 6.03
CA GLU A 168 -34.30 3.10 6.91
C GLU A 168 -33.47 4.06 6.06
N SER A 169 -33.97 5.29 6.01
CA SER A 169 -33.27 6.53 5.66
C SER A 169 -32.59 6.62 4.28
N LYS A 170 -33.39 6.49 3.21
CA LYS A 170 -33.08 7.17 1.92
C LYS A 170 -33.35 8.69 1.94
N ARG A 171 -33.74 9.24 3.09
CA ARG A 171 -33.94 10.69 3.28
C ARG A 171 -32.77 11.23 4.10
N ASP A 172 -31.92 11.96 3.39
CA ASP A 172 -30.88 12.86 3.89
C ASP A 172 -29.52 12.29 4.33
N ARG A 173 -28.95 11.36 3.55
CA ARG A 173 -27.50 11.07 3.61
C ARG A 173 -26.67 11.98 2.71
N SER A 174 -27.27 13.05 2.17
CA SER A 174 -26.72 13.75 1.01
C SER A 174 -25.44 14.55 1.28
N ASN A 175 -25.01 14.73 2.55
CA ASN A 175 -23.80 15.48 2.89
C ASN A 175 -23.12 15.03 4.20
N GLY A 176 -23.41 13.81 4.66
CA GLY A 176 -22.88 13.26 5.92
C GLY A 176 -21.47 12.66 5.77
N PRO A 177 -20.74 12.45 6.89
CA PRO A 177 -19.49 11.71 6.84
C PRO A 177 -19.74 10.26 6.43
N ILE A 178 -18.85 9.72 5.60
CA ILE A 178 -18.78 8.31 5.25
C ILE A 178 -17.75 7.59 6.12
N THR A 179 -17.94 6.29 6.31
CA THR A 179 -16.91 5.38 6.82
C THR A 179 -16.41 4.54 5.66
N LEU A 180 -15.13 4.65 5.35
CA LEU A 180 -14.44 3.86 4.35
C LEU A 180 -13.66 2.74 5.04
N GLU A 181 -13.73 1.53 4.50
CA GLU A 181 -12.93 0.38 4.92
C GLU A 181 -12.17 -0.17 3.72
N ILE A 182 -10.87 -0.39 3.89
CA ILE A 182 -9.97 -0.90 2.86
C ILE A 182 -9.37 -2.20 3.39
N ALA A 183 -9.72 -3.33 2.79
CA ALA A 183 -9.21 -4.64 3.15
C ALA A 183 -8.32 -5.18 2.01
N PRO A 184 -6.99 -5.13 2.15
CA PRO A 184 -6.06 -5.58 1.10
C PRO A 184 -6.05 -7.12 0.98
N ALA A 185 -5.91 -7.66 -0.23
CA ALA A 185 -5.66 -9.08 -0.45
C ALA A 185 -4.17 -9.44 -0.31
N THR A 186 -3.28 -8.48 -0.61
CA THR A 186 -1.83 -8.54 -0.40
C THR A 186 -1.34 -7.22 0.18
N PRO A 187 -0.22 -7.18 0.93
CA PRO A 187 0.30 -5.93 1.47
C PRO A 187 0.44 -4.86 0.38
N THR A 188 -0.20 -3.71 0.56
CA THR A 188 -0.28 -2.67 -0.47
C THR A 188 -0.09 -1.29 0.13
N TYR A 189 0.70 -0.47 -0.56
CA TYR A 189 0.83 0.95 -0.21
C TYR A 189 -0.55 1.60 -0.30
N THR A 190 -0.95 2.30 0.75
CA THR A 190 -2.24 2.98 0.84
C THR A 190 -2.01 4.39 1.35
N CYS A 191 -2.40 5.37 0.54
CA CYS A 191 -2.48 6.76 0.96
C CYS A 191 -3.93 7.23 0.95
N VAL A 192 -4.35 7.87 2.02
CA VAL A 192 -5.69 8.45 2.19
C VAL A 192 -5.59 9.91 2.59
N ASP A 193 -6.35 10.77 1.93
CA ASP A 193 -6.52 12.18 2.32
C ASP A 193 -7.99 12.59 2.43
N ASP A 194 -8.21 13.77 3.00
CA ASP A 194 -9.54 14.33 3.26
C ASP A 194 -10.23 14.99 2.03
N GLY A 195 -9.62 14.89 0.84
CA GLY A 195 -10.04 15.56 -0.38
C GLY A 195 -9.64 17.04 -0.50
N ALA A 196 -9.20 17.68 0.59
CA ALA A 196 -8.58 19.00 0.59
C ALA A 196 -7.04 18.92 0.49
N GLY A 197 -6.49 17.71 0.65
CA GLY A 197 -5.06 17.42 0.55
C GLY A 197 -4.37 17.21 1.90
N GLU A 198 -5.12 17.21 3.01
CA GLU A 198 -4.59 16.81 4.31
C GLU A 198 -4.50 15.28 4.34
N VAL A 199 -3.28 14.76 4.37
CA VAL A 199 -3.01 13.32 4.43
C VAL A 199 -3.47 12.79 5.78
N LEU A 200 -4.44 11.87 5.76
CA LEU A 200 -4.97 11.19 6.94
C LEU A 200 -4.18 9.91 7.24
N PHE A 201 -3.59 9.29 6.21
CA PHE A 201 -2.87 8.03 6.33
C PHE A 201 -1.93 7.82 5.14
N GLU A 202 -0.73 7.30 5.38
CA GLU A 202 0.26 6.99 4.33
C GLU A 202 1.20 5.86 4.78
N GLU A 203 0.78 4.61 4.65
CA GLU A 203 1.59 3.44 4.97
C GLU A 203 1.23 2.23 4.09
N THR A 204 2.00 1.15 4.19
CA THR A 204 1.64 -0.15 3.61
C THR A 204 0.78 -0.92 4.59
N ILE A 205 -0.43 -1.28 4.19
CA ILE A 205 -1.36 -2.06 5.01
C ILE A 205 -1.39 -3.52 4.57
N SER A 206 -1.42 -4.42 5.54
CA SER A 206 -1.67 -5.87 5.34
C SER A 206 -2.98 -6.33 5.97
N GLU A 207 -3.63 -5.48 6.76
CA GLU A 207 -4.91 -5.73 7.43
C GLU A 207 -5.93 -4.66 7.03
N ALA A 208 -7.19 -4.87 7.39
CA ALA A 208 -8.26 -3.96 7.04
C ALA A 208 -8.18 -2.66 7.86
N GLU A 209 -8.12 -1.52 7.18
CA GLU A 209 -8.08 -0.20 7.80
C GLU A 209 -9.34 0.61 7.54
N ARG A 210 -9.72 1.44 8.53
CA ARG A 210 -10.97 2.21 8.51
C ARG A 210 -10.73 3.70 8.65
N PHE A 211 -11.37 4.47 7.78
CA PHE A 211 -11.27 5.93 7.70
C PHE A 211 -12.66 6.57 7.76
N LYS A 212 -12.75 7.77 8.33
CA LYS A 212 -14.01 8.51 8.41
C LYS A 212 -13.81 9.94 7.95
N GLY A 213 -14.64 10.38 7.00
CA GLY A 213 -14.53 11.72 6.42
C GLY A 213 -15.74 12.09 5.58
N LYS A 214 -15.89 13.36 5.20
CA LYS A 214 -16.94 13.78 4.26
C LYS A 214 -16.57 13.42 2.82
N VAL A 215 -15.30 13.60 2.50
CA VAL A 215 -14.65 13.19 1.27
C VAL A 215 -13.40 12.44 1.69
N LEU A 216 -13.13 11.33 1.04
CA LEU A 216 -11.89 10.58 1.20
C LEU A 216 -11.35 10.28 -0.19
N ARG A 217 -10.10 10.65 -0.46
CA ARG A 217 -9.39 10.14 -1.65
C ARG A 217 -8.42 9.07 -1.21
N VAL A 218 -8.28 8.05 -2.03
CA VAL A 218 -7.43 6.90 -1.79
C VAL A 218 -6.53 6.70 -2.99
N ASN A 219 -5.26 6.40 -2.74
CA ASN A 219 -4.32 5.88 -3.72
C ASN A 219 -3.82 4.52 -3.20
N LEU A 220 -4.11 3.46 -3.95
CA LEU A 220 -3.65 2.11 -3.65
C LEU A 220 -2.52 1.74 -4.59
N GLY A 221 -1.47 1.10 -4.07
CA GLY A 221 -0.33 0.61 -4.85
C GLY A 221 -0.71 -0.50 -5.85
N ASN A 222 -1.77 -1.24 -5.55
CA ASN A 222 -2.39 -2.21 -6.44
C ASN A 222 -3.92 -2.22 -6.22
N GLY A 223 -4.69 -2.64 -7.22
CA GLY A 223 -6.16 -2.76 -7.15
C GLY A 223 -6.66 -4.03 -6.44
N GLN A 224 -5.78 -4.80 -5.79
CA GLN A 224 -6.15 -6.04 -5.11
C GLN A 224 -6.60 -5.76 -3.67
N ALA A 225 -7.69 -5.00 -3.53
CA ALA A 225 -8.30 -4.70 -2.24
C ALA A 225 -9.82 -4.76 -2.33
N LYS A 226 -10.47 -5.19 -1.25
CA LYS A 226 -11.91 -5.02 -1.09
C LYS A 226 -12.15 -3.69 -0.41
N ILE A 227 -12.87 -2.79 -1.08
CA ILE A 227 -13.27 -1.50 -0.51
C ILE A 227 -14.74 -1.55 -0.11
N SER A 228 -15.07 -0.98 1.05
CA SER A 228 -16.46 -0.82 1.48
C SER A 228 -16.72 0.59 2.00
N VAL A 229 -17.84 1.19 1.61
CA VAL A 229 -18.28 2.52 2.03
C VAL A 229 -19.58 2.37 2.81
N ASN A 230 -19.57 2.79 4.08
CA ASN A 230 -20.68 2.62 5.01
C ASN A 230 -21.17 1.16 5.15
N GLY A 231 -20.26 0.20 4.95
CA GLY A 231 -20.54 -1.24 4.97
C GLY A 231 -21.04 -1.83 3.65
N GLU A 232 -21.21 -1.04 2.60
CA GLU A 232 -21.55 -1.50 1.25
C GLU A 232 -20.26 -1.69 0.44
N THR A 233 -20.05 -2.87 -0.14
CA THR A 233 -18.84 -3.16 -0.93
C THR A 233 -18.89 -2.43 -2.27
N VAL A 234 -17.78 -1.78 -2.62
CA VAL A 234 -17.59 -1.08 -3.90
C VAL A 234 -16.79 -1.97 -4.82
N ASP A 235 -17.31 -2.22 -6.01
CA ASP A 235 -16.56 -2.90 -7.07
C ASP A 235 -15.49 -1.94 -7.59
N ILE A 236 -14.23 -2.29 -7.36
CA ILE A 236 -13.08 -1.58 -7.93
C ILE A 236 -12.49 -2.40 -9.07
N GLU A 237 -11.96 -1.71 -10.09
CA GLU A 237 -11.14 -2.37 -11.10
C GLU A 237 -9.91 -2.99 -10.42
N GLY A 238 -9.98 -4.31 -10.24
CA GLY A 238 -8.90 -5.09 -9.70
C GLY A 238 -7.74 -5.16 -10.69
N GLY A 239 -6.52 -5.24 -10.17
CA GLY A 239 -5.35 -5.39 -11.02
C GLY A 239 -4.04 -5.08 -10.29
N PRO A 240 -2.90 -5.32 -10.95
CA PRO A 240 -1.58 -5.06 -10.37
C PRO A 240 -1.21 -3.57 -10.41
N ASN A 241 -1.98 -2.73 -11.11
CA ASN A 241 -1.66 -1.32 -11.29
C ASN A 241 -2.16 -0.48 -10.10
N PRO A 242 -1.45 0.61 -9.75
CA PRO A 242 -1.95 1.57 -8.79
C PRO A 242 -3.28 2.15 -9.26
N ILE A 243 -4.23 2.25 -8.34
CA ILE A 243 -5.56 2.77 -8.63
C ILE A 243 -5.95 3.81 -7.58
N GLY A 244 -6.66 4.85 -8.03
CA GLY A 244 -7.10 5.93 -7.17
C GLY A 244 -8.60 6.04 -7.16
N TYR A 245 -9.19 6.29 -5.99
CA TYR A 245 -10.63 6.54 -5.86
C TYR A 245 -10.91 7.77 -5.01
N ARG A 246 -12.02 8.43 -5.33
CA ARG A 246 -12.62 9.49 -4.52
C ARG A 246 -13.99 9.03 -4.05
N PHE A 247 -14.17 9.00 -2.73
CA PHE A 247 -15.40 8.62 -2.07
C PHE A 247 -16.04 9.82 -1.39
N ASN A 248 -17.36 9.92 -1.50
CA ASN A 248 -18.19 10.81 -0.69
C ASN A 248 -19.59 10.19 -0.53
N ALA A 249 -20.47 10.83 0.24
CA ALA A 249 -21.80 10.28 0.53
C ALA A 249 -22.73 10.09 -0.69
N LYS A 250 -22.39 10.63 -1.86
CA LYS A 250 -23.20 10.57 -3.10
C LYS A 250 -22.55 9.78 -4.22
N SER A 251 -21.22 9.66 -4.24
CA SER A 251 -20.50 9.12 -5.39
C SER A 251 -19.19 8.46 -4.99
N GLU A 252 -18.86 7.45 -5.77
CA GLU A 252 -17.63 6.69 -5.73
C GLU A 252 -17.08 6.79 -7.16
N ARG A 253 -15.90 7.37 -7.31
CA ARG A 253 -15.34 7.65 -8.63
C ARG A 253 -13.86 7.33 -8.65
N GLU A 254 -13.42 6.62 -9.66
CA GLU A 254 -12.00 6.51 -9.94
C GLU A 254 -11.40 7.88 -10.29
N ILE A 255 -10.18 8.12 -9.84
CA ILE A 255 -9.42 9.35 -10.12
C ILE A 255 -8.12 9.03 -10.87
N PRO A 256 -7.78 9.81 -11.91
CA PRO A 256 -6.56 9.61 -12.69
C PRO A 256 -5.32 9.91 -11.84
N ASP A 257 -4.16 9.41 -12.25
CA ASP A 257 -2.89 9.53 -11.54
C ASP A 257 -2.67 10.93 -10.94
N GLY A 258 -2.68 11.99 -11.75
CA GLY A 258 -2.41 13.36 -11.29
C GLY A 258 -3.36 13.93 -10.22
N GLU A 259 -4.49 13.28 -9.93
CA GLU A 259 -5.45 13.69 -8.89
C GLU A 259 -5.37 12.85 -7.60
N ARG A 260 -4.56 11.79 -7.60
CA ARG A 260 -4.43 10.85 -6.48
C ARG A 260 -3.71 11.50 -5.29
N PRO A 261 -4.05 11.09 -4.06
CA PRO A 261 -3.32 11.57 -2.88
C PRO A 261 -1.89 11.02 -2.85
N CYS A 262 -1.00 11.72 -2.15
CA CYS A 262 0.43 11.41 -2.02
C CYS A 262 1.19 11.29 -3.37
N GLN A 263 0.73 12.00 -4.40
CA GLN A 263 1.49 12.18 -5.64
C GLN A 263 2.69 13.11 -5.36
N LEU A 264 3.91 12.58 -5.46
CA LEU A 264 5.19 13.28 -5.29
C LEU A 264 6.06 13.18 -6.53
#